data_AF-A0ABD5WMI8-F1
#
_entry.id   AF-A0ABD5WMI8-F1
#
_cell.length_a   1.000
_cell.length_b   1.000
_cell.length_c   1.000
_cell.angle_alpha   90.00
_cell.angle_beta   90.00
_cell.angle_gamma   90.00
#
_symmetry.space_group_name_H-M   'P 1'
#
loop_
_entity.id
_entity.type
_entity.pdbx_description
1 polymer ?
#
loop_
_entity_poly.entity_id
_entity_poly.type
_entity_poly.pdbx_seq_one_letter_code
_entity_poly.pdbx_strand_id
1 'polypeptide(L)'
;MLAEYADAVYFDVDLDAVDERLTDSDEWEAGGRFYDLGDRISAYPLDWHETVSDTHDIRDVIEVIQAEVTEPEGDRQEAVTEERGVPQPKVIRVAETVAGIEKSDTEKRIKELRKNGEIEAFATQHRDPTLRVP
;
A
#
# COMPACT_ATOMS: atom_id res chain seq x y z
N MET A 1 5.42 -15.99 19.77
CA MET A 1 4.34 -15.12 19.22
C MET A 1 4.70 -13.66 19.50
N LEU A 2 4.22 -12.67 18.72
CA LEU A 2 4.63 -11.24 18.76
C LEU A 2 4.99 -10.64 20.14
N ALA A 3 4.27 -11.01 21.21
CA ALA A 3 4.57 -10.64 22.59
C ALA A 3 6.01 -10.98 23.04
N GLU A 4 6.53 -12.13 22.62
CA GLU A 4 7.88 -12.62 22.94
C GLU A 4 8.98 -11.81 22.23
N TYR A 5 8.65 -11.21 21.07
CA TYR A 5 9.57 -10.37 20.31
C TYR A 5 9.53 -8.91 20.81
N ALA A 6 8.36 -8.39 21.21
CA ALA A 6 8.23 -7.07 21.81
C ALA A 6 8.99 -6.99 23.16
N ASP A 7 8.88 -8.02 23.99
CA ASP A 7 9.57 -8.11 25.29
C ASP A 7 11.11 -8.16 25.14
N ALA A 8 11.61 -8.76 24.05
CA ALA A 8 13.04 -8.87 23.78
C ALA A 8 13.70 -7.55 23.30
N VAL A 9 12.92 -6.57 22.84
CA VAL A 9 13.47 -5.36 22.17
C VAL A 9 13.14 -4.04 22.92
N TYR A 10 12.58 -4.07 24.14
CA TYR A 10 12.24 -2.86 24.92
C TYR A 10 11.42 -1.82 24.14
N PHE A 11 10.66 -2.26 23.13
CA PHE A 11 9.66 -1.39 22.52
C PHE A 11 8.40 -1.46 23.37
N ASP A 12 7.95 -0.31 23.84
CA ASP A 12 6.61 -0.11 24.40
C ASP A 12 5.61 -0.16 23.24
N VAL A 13 5.43 -1.37 22.66
CA VAL A 13 4.43 -1.63 21.64
C VAL A 13 3.13 -1.90 22.38
N ASP A 14 2.14 -1.04 22.16
CA ASP A 14 0.77 -1.29 22.58
C ASP A 14 0.19 -2.42 21.71
N LEU A 15 0.41 -3.67 22.14
CA LEU A 15 -0.08 -4.86 21.45
C LEU A 15 -1.61 -4.94 21.47
N ASP A 16 -2.25 -4.34 22.48
CA ASP A 16 -3.70 -4.30 22.58
C ASP A 16 -4.28 -3.45 21.43
N ALA A 17 -3.65 -2.31 21.10
CA ALA A 17 -4.04 -1.50 19.94
C ALA A 17 -3.86 -2.21 18.58
N VAL A 18 -2.94 -3.17 18.49
CA VAL A 18 -2.78 -4.02 17.29
C VAL A 18 -3.91 -5.04 17.22
N ASP A 19 -4.23 -5.70 18.32
CA ASP A 19 -5.30 -6.71 18.40
C ASP A 19 -6.67 -6.12 18.05
N GLU A 20 -6.97 -4.90 18.52
CA GLU A 20 -8.22 -4.18 18.19
C GLU A 20 -8.40 -3.88 16.69
N ARG A 21 -7.29 -3.84 15.94
CA ARG A 21 -7.28 -3.51 14.51
C ARG A 21 -7.07 -4.74 13.62
N LEU A 22 -6.83 -5.90 14.21
CA LEU A 22 -6.63 -7.16 13.50
C LEU A 22 -7.95 -7.64 12.88
N THR A 23 -7.87 -8.13 11.65
CA THR A 23 -8.99 -8.73 10.92
C THR A 23 -8.52 -9.97 10.17
N ASP A 24 -9.41 -10.94 10.02
CA ASP A 24 -9.27 -12.15 9.20
C ASP A 24 -9.94 -11.99 7.81
N SER A 25 -10.36 -10.77 7.48
CA SER A 25 -10.89 -10.44 6.14
C SER A 25 -9.81 -10.58 5.08
N ASP A 26 -10.15 -11.20 3.96
CA ASP A 26 -9.27 -11.28 2.80
C ASP A 26 -9.35 -10.04 1.90
N GLU A 27 -10.23 -9.07 2.22
CA GLU A 27 -10.54 -7.88 1.42
C GLU A 27 -10.15 -6.57 2.13
N TRP A 28 -9.94 -5.50 1.35
CA TRP A 28 -9.60 -4.19 1.90
C TRP A 28 -10.75 -3.60 2.74
N GLU A 29 -10.42 -3.10 3.93
CA GLU A 29 -11.33 -2.48 4.88
C GLU A 29 -10.73 -1.16 5.36
N ALA A 30 -11.54 -0.11 5.32
CA ALA A 30 -11.14 1.17 5.87
C ALA A 30 -10.98 1.14 7.40
N GLY A 31 -10.27 2.14 7.93
CA GLY A 31 -9.91 2.26 9.33
C GLY A 31 -8.49 1.79 9.64
N GLY A 32 -7.66 1.51 8.63
CA GLY A 32 -6.27 1.05 8.76
C GLY A 32 -6.11 -0.29 9.48
N ARG A 33 -6.86 -1.30 9.04
CA ARG A 33 -6.81 -2.66 9.58
C ARG A 33 -5.43 -3.30 9.42
N PHE A 34 -5.17 -4.29 10.27
CA PHE A 34 -4.09 -5.25 10.10
C PHE A 34 -4.70 -6.60 9.72
N TYR A 35 -4.07 -7.28 8.79
CA TYR A 35 -4.59 -8.50 8.18
C TYR A 35 -3.75 -9.68 8.63
N ASP A 36 -4.40 -10.68 9.22
CA ASP A 36 -3.75 -11.95 9.53
C ASP A 36 -3.70 -12.82 8.28
N LEU A 37 -2.51 -13.03 7.73
CA LEU A 37 -2.28 -13.89 6.57
C LEU A 37 -1.96 -15.35 6.99
N GLY A 38 -2.11 -15.67 8.27
CA GLY A 38 -1.88 -16.98 8.87
C GLY A 38 -0.42 -17.20 9.33
N ASP A 39 0.56 -16.85 8.49
CA ASP A 39 1.99 -16.94 8.82
C ASP A 39 2.60 -15.59 9.25
N ARG A 40 1.96 -14.49 8.88
CA ARG A 40 2.39 -13.12 9.16
C ARG A 40 1.20 -12.16 9.23
N ILE A 41 1.40 -11.03 9.91
CA ILE A 41 0.47 -9.90 9.87
C ILE A 41 0.92 -8.91 8.80
N SER A 42 -0.01 -8.40 8.00
CA SER A 42 0.23 -7.39 6.97
C SER A 42 -0.63 -6.15 7.17
N ALA A 43 -0.18 -5.01 6.64
CA ALA A 43 -1.00 -3.81 6.52
C ALA A 43 -1.94 -3.85 5.31
N TYR A 44 -1.88 -4.91 4.51
CA TYR A 44 -2.67 -5.09 3.29
C TYR A 44 -3.28 -6.50 3.26
N PRO A 45 -4.53 -6.63 2.77
CA PRO A 45 -5.29 -7.88 2.72
C PRO A 45 -4.69 -8.93 1.79
N LEU A 46 -5.08 -10.20 1.97
CA LEU A 46 -4.57 -11.34 1.22
C LEU A 46 -4.83 -11.19 -0.29
N ASP A 47 -6.01 -10.71 -0.68
CA ASP A 47 -6.40 -10.50 -2.07
C ASP A 47 -5.41 -9.60 -2.85
N TRP A 48 -4.83 -8.58 -2.20
CA TRP A 48 -3.83 -7.71 -2.81
C TRP A 48 -2.52 -8.46 -3.02
N HIS A 49 -2.10 -9.30 -2.06
CA HIS A 49 -0.91 -10.14 -2.20
C HIS A 49 -1.08 -11.11 -3.37
N GLU A 50 -2.24 -11.75 -3.49
CA GLU A 50 -2.51 -12.67 -4.60
C GLU A 50 -2.57 -11.93 -5.95
N THR A 51 -3.32 -10.83 -6.02
CA THR A 51 -3.54 -10.06 -7.26
C THR A 51 -2.24 -9.48 -7.82
N VAL A 52 -1.39 -8.93 -6.95
CA VAL A 52 -0.16 -8.23 -7.38
C VAL A 52 1.03 -9.19 -7.53
N SER A 53 1.09 -10.27 -6.76
CA SER A 53 2.19 -11.25 -6.88
C SER A 53 2.17 -11.99 -8.21
N ASP A 54 1.01 -12.14 -8.86
CA ASP A 54 0.95 -12.82 -10.15
C ASP A 54 1.61 -12.02 -11.28
N THR A 55 1.68 -10.70 -11.15
CA THR A 55 2.14 -9.82 -12.24
C THR A 55 3.44 -9.09 -11.94
N HIS A 56 3.74 -8.82 -10.67
CA HIS A 56 4.88 -7.98 -10.24
C HIS A 56 5.00 -6.66 -11.03
N ASP A 57 3.88 -6.11 -11.52
CA ASP A 57 3.87 -4.83 -12.24
C ASP A 57 3.36 -3.70 -11.35
N ILE A 58 4.09 -2.59 -11.32
CA ILE A 58 3.70 -1.37 -10.61
C ILE A 58 2.41 -0.78 -11.17
N ARG A 59 2.09 -1.05 -12.44
CA ARG A 59 0.80 -0.66 -13.00
C ARG A 59 -0.35 -1.31 -12.23
N ASP A 60 -0.25 -2.60 -11.94
CA ASP A 60 -1.31 -3.36 -11.28
C ASP A 60 -1.42 -2.98 -9.80
N VAL A 61 -0.29 -2.65 -9.16
CA VAL A 61 -0.29 -2.01 -7.82
C VAL A 61 -1.14 -0.74 -7.82
N ILE A 62 -0.99 0.12 -8.83
CA ILE A 62 -1.77 1.36 -8.93
C ILE A 62 -3.24 1.04 -9.18
N GLU A 63 -3.56 0.09 -10.06
CA GLU A 63 -4.94 -0.32 -10.35
C GLU A 63 -5.66 -0.87 -9.12
N VAL A 64 -5.04 -1.77 -8.36
CA VAL A 64 -5.60 -2.34 -7.13
C VAL A 64 -5.88 -1.24 -6.10
N ILE A 65 -4.93 -0.33 -5.86
CA ILE A 65 -5.14 0.75 -4.90
C ILE A 65 -6.28 1.67 -5.33
N GLN A 66 -6.42 1.96 -6.62
CA GLN A 66 -7.53 2.79 -7.12
C GLN A 66 -8.89 2.11 -7.02
N ALA A 67 -8.94 0.79 -7.25
CA ALA A 67 -10.19 0.03 -7.24
C ALA A 67 -10.72 -0.13 -5.81
N GLU A 68 -9.84 -0.45 -4.87
CA GLU A 68 -10.22 -0.89 -3.53
C GLU A 68 -10.23 0.24 -2.49
N VAL A 69 -9.40 1.27 -2.64
CA VAL A 69 -9.33 2.39 -1.68
C VAL A 69 -10.33 3.48 -2.05
N THR A 70 -11.59 3.26 -1.69
CA THR A 70 -12.69 4.20 -1.97
C THR A 70 -12.85 5.31 -0.94
N GLU A 71 -12.32 5.10 0.28
CA GLU A 71 -12.35 6.10 1.35
C GLU A 71 -10.98 6.77 1.54
N PRO A 72 -10.92 8.10 1.65
CA PRO A 72 -9.67 8.80 1.89
C PRO A 72 -9.17 8.50 3.29
N GLU A 73 -8.12 7.69 3.38
CA GLU A 73 -7.42 7.40 4.62
C GLU A 73 -6.11 8.18 4.77
N GLY A 74 -5.75 8.45 6.02
CA GLY A 74 -4.53 9.17 6.37
C GLY A 74 -4.65 10.68 6.15
N ASP A 75 -3.50 11.35 6.18
CA ASP A 75 -3.45 12.79 5.91
C ASP A 75 -3.72 13.09 4.43
N ARG A 76 -3.94 14.37 4.10
CA ARG A 76 -4.21 14.84 2.71
C ARG A 76 -3.15 14.39 1.67
N GLN A 77 -1.98 13.97 2.12
CA GLN A 77 -0.87 13.49 1.29
C GLN A 77 -0.91 11.97 1.04
N GLU A 78 -1.65 11.22 1.85
CA GLU A 78 -1.79 9.75 1.77
C GLU A 78 -3.14 9.31 1.19
N ALA A 79 -4.13 10.21 1.23
CA ALA A 79 -5.46 9.97 0.70
C ALA A 79 -5.45 9.69 -0.81
N VAL A 80 -6.04 8.55 -1.17
CA VAL A 80 -6.40 8.21 -2.55
C VAL A 80 -7.71 8.91 -2.88
N THR A 81 -7.78 9.62 -4.01
CA THR A 81 -9.04 10.23 -4.47
C THR A 81 -9.19 10.04 -5.97
N GLU A 82 -10.43 9.98 -6.48
CA GLU A 82 -10.68 9.89 -7.93
C GLU A 82 -10.04 11.04 -8.72
N GLU A 83 -10.05 12.25 -8.14
CA GLU A 83 -9.53 13.47 -8.77
C GLU A 83 -8.01 13.52 -8.82
N ARG A 84 -7.33 12.94 -7.83
CA ARG A 84 -5.87 13.05 -7.69
C ARG A 84 -5.16 11.76 -8.06
N GLY A 85 -5.81 10.60 -7.93
CA GLY A 85 -5.20 9.29 -8.04
C GLY A 85 -4.50 8.87 -6.74
N VAL A 86 -3.55 7.96 -6.88
CA VAL A 86 -2.81 7.33 -5.78
C VAL A 86 -1.52 8.09 -5.49
N PRO A 87 -1.24 8.51 -4.24
CA PRO A 87 0.04 9.12 -3.91
C PRO A 87 1.21 8.18 -4.20
N GLN A 88 2.25 8.66 -4.90
CA GLN A 88 3.45 7.87 -5.20
C GLN A 88 4.08 7.21 -3.96
N PRO A 89 4.16 7.86 -2.78
CA PRO A 89 4.65 7.20 -1.56
C PRO A 89 3.82 5.99 -1.14
N LYS A 90 2.50 6.02 -1.36
CA LYS A 90 1.60 4.89 -1.08
C LYS A 90 1.89 3.73 -2.05
N VAL A 91 2.03 4.03 -3.35
CA VAL A 91 2.41 3.02 -4.36
C VAL A 91 3.72 2.33 -4.01
N ILE A 92 4.74 3.09 -3.60
CA ILE A 92 6.03 2.53 -3.18
C ILE A 92 5.87 1.59 -1.97
N ARG A 93 5.12 2.00 -0.95
CA ARG A 93 4.90 1.19 0.26
C ARG A 93 4.16 -0.12 -0.06
N VAL A 94 3.11 -0.04 -0.89
CA VAL A 94 2.34 -1.22 -1.30
C VAL A 94 3.21 -2.14 -2.16
N ALA A 95 3.95 -1.61 -3.13
CA ALA A 95 4.83 -2.40 -3.99
C ALA A 95 5.90 -3.17 -3.19
N GLU A 96 6.50 -2.53 -2.18
CA GLU A 96 7.47 -3.18 -1.30
C GLU A 96 6.84 -4.28 -0.45
N THR A 97 5.64 -4.03 0.10
CA THR A 97 4.99 -4.95 1.06
C THR A 97 4.31 -6.13 0.37
N VAL A 98 3.64 -5.86 -0.75
CA VAL A 98 2.74 -6.79 -1.45
C VAL A 98 3.44 -7.47 -2.63
N ALA A 99 4.24 -6.73 -3.39
CA ALA A 99 4.92 -7.24 -4.58
C ALA A 99 6.41 -7.59 -4.36
N GLY A 100 6.97 -7.23 -3.20
CA GLY A 100 8.41 -7.40 -2.92
C GLY A 100 9.32 -6.57 -3.82
N ILE A 101 8.81 -5.49 -4.43
CA ILE A 101 9.57 -4.64 -5.36
C ILE A 101 10.24 -3.51 -4.58
N GLU A 102 11.56 -3.39 -4.73
CA GLU A 102 12.30 -2.34 -4.04
C GLU A 102 11.90 -0.93 -4.51
N LYS A 103 12.08 0.06 -3.62
CA LYS A 103 11.77 1.47 -3.90
C LYS A 103 12.42 1.99 -5.18
N SER A 104 13.70 1.72 -5.40
CA SER A 104 14.46 2.17 -6.57
C SER A 104 13.88 1.63 -7.89
N ASP A 105 13.51 0.35 -7.90
CA ASP A 105 12.90 -0.30 -9.05
C ASP A 105 11.48 0.19 -9.27
N THR A 106 10.72 0.42 -8.20
CA THR A 106 9.39 1.03 -8.26
C THR A 106 9.45 2.43 -8.88
N GLU A 107 10.34 3.30 -8.40
CA GLU A 107 10.53 4.66 -8.95
C GLU A 107 10.94 4.64 -10.43
N LYS A 108 11.82 3.71 -10.80
CA LYS A 108 12.23 3.52 -12.19
C LYS A 108 11.06 3.08 -13.07
N ARG A 109 10.28 2.10 -12.62
CA ARG A 109 9.11 1.59 -13.37
C ARG A 109 8.03 2.66 -13.52
N ILE A 110 7.75 3.46 -12.48
CA ILE A 110 6.83 4.61 -12.56
C ILE A 110 7.27 5.58 -13.66
N LYS A 111 8.57 5.89 -13.74
CA LYS A 111 9.10 6.79 -14.77
C LYS A 111 8.92 6.22 -16.19
N GLU A 112 9.08 4.91 -16.35
CA GLU A 112 8.87 4.22 -17.63
C GLU A 112 7.39 4.24 -18.04
N LEU A 113 6.50 3.82 -17.14
CA LEU A 113 5.05 3.83 -17.37
C LEU A 113 4.55 5.24 -17.76
N ARG A 114 5.03 6.27 -17.05
CA ARG A 114 4.70 7.67 -17.37
C ARG A 114 5.19 8.07 -18.77
N LYS A 115 6.42 7.68 -19.13
CA LYS A 115 6.99 8.00 -20.44
C LYS A 115 6.20 7.33 -21.58
N ASN A 116 5.68 6.14 -21.33
CA ASN A 116 4.89 5.37 -22.28
C ASN A 116 3.42 5.81 -22.34
N GLY A 117 2.98 6.69 -21.43
CA GLY A 117 1.58 7.10 -21.31
C GLY A 117 0.67 6.03 -20.70
N GLU A 118 1.25 5.04 -20.03
CA GLU A 118 0.51 3.97 -19.35
C GLU A 118 -0.05 4.43 -18.00
N ILE A 119 0.55 5.46 -17.40
CA ILE A 119 0.04 6.16 -16.21
C ILE A 119 0.16 7.68 -16.38
N GLU A 120 -0.76 8.40 -15.74
CA GLU A 120 -0.74 9.85 -15.59
C GLU A 120 -0.12 10.22 -14.23
N ALA A 121 0.67 11.29 -14.21
CA ALA A 121 1.27 11.81 -12.97
C ALA A 121 0.86 13.27 -12.78
N PHE A 122 0.08 13.53 -11.73
CA PHE A 122 -0.35 14.87 -11.37
C PHE A 122 0.67 15.46 -10.39
N ALA A 123 1.43 16.43 -10.88
CA ALA A 123 2.32 17.19 -10.03
C ALA A 123 1.48 18.09 -9.11
N THR A 124 1.43 17.74 -7.83
CA THR A 124 1.15 18.74 -6.80
C THR A 124 2.38 19.65 -6.67
N GLN A 125 2.30 20.80 -6.01
CA GLN A 125 3.46 21.70 -5.85
C GLN A 125 4.62 21.10 -5.01
N HIS A 126 4.59 19.80 -4.72
CA HIS A 126 5.56 19.04 -3.94
C HIS A 126 6.28 17.97 -4.77
N ARG A 127 7.31 17.38 -4.16
CA ARG A 127 8.22 16.40 -4.76
C ARG A 127 7.54 15.07 -5.12
N ASP A 128 6.38 14.82 -4.53
CA ASP A 128 5.65 13.55 -4.58
C ASP A 128 4.35 13.72 -5.38
N PRO A 129 4.32 13.27 -6.66
CA PRO A 129 3.11 13.33 -7.47
C PRO A 129 2.10 12.27 -7.04
N THR A 130 0.86 12.47 -7.45
CA THR A 130 -0.14 11.42 -7.44
C THR A 130 -0.20 10.76 -8.82
N LEU A 131 -0.44 9.45 -8.85
CA LEU A 131 -0.34 8.57 -10.00
C LEU A 131 -1.72 8.02 -10.33
N ARG A 132 -2.05 7.92 -11.61
CA ARG A 132 -3.31 7.33 -12.04
C ARG A 132 -3.14 6.44 -13.26
N VAL A 133 -3.85 5.33 -13.29
CA VAL A 133 -4.05 4.54 -14.52
C VAL A 133 -5.28 5.11 -15.26
N PRO A 134 -5.17 5.46 -16.57
CA PRO A 134 -6.22 6.14 -17.33
C PRO A 134 -7.59 5.47 -17.33
#